data_AF-A0A1A9RSW6-F1
#
_entry.id   AF-A0A1A9RSW6-F1
#
_cell.length_a   1.000
_cell.length_b   1.000
_cell.length_c   1.000
_cell.angle_alpha   90.00
_cell.angle_beta   90.00
_cell.angle_gamma   90.00
#
_symmetry.space_group_name_H-M   'P 1'
#
loop_
_entity.id
_entity.type
_entity.pdbx_description
1 polymer ?
#
loop_
_entity_poly.entity_id
_entity_poly.type
_entity_poly.pdbx_seq_one_letter_code
_entity_poly.pdbx_strand_id
1 'polypeptide(L)'
;MYPLPILARFATPHRCFDHVVAAIPGMVVAVPEIMISGCLKNLPLVCPVPWHEIWSVLDVETDIPAGFDADLFVPPLLLSLGIAERSFLSAPLPEYAATVFSLPDGLRLGISNDYVHKVVQS
;
A
#
# COMPACT_ATOMS: atom_id res chain seq x y z
N MET A 1 8.95 8.50 -8.30
CA MET A 1 9.37 7.08 -8.35
C MET A 1 9.73 6.62 -6.95
N TYR A 2 9.34 5.40 -6.58
CA TYR A 2 9.54 4.80 -5.26
C TYR A 2 10.82 3.96 -5.24
N PRO A 3 11.78 4.22 -4.32
CA PRO A 3 13.02 3.45 -4.25
C PRO A 3 12.77 2.02 -3.75
N LEU A 4 13.18 1.01 -4.52
CA LEU A 4 13.10 -0.39 -4.12
C LEU A 4 13.80 -0.68 -2.77
N PRO A 5 14.98 -0.09 -2.44
CA PRO A 5 15.61 -0.31 -1.14
C PRO A 5 14.76 0.11 0.06
N ILE A 6 13.82 1.05 -0.12
CA ILE A 6 12.92 1.47 0.95
C ILE A 6 11.91 0.35 1.23
N LEU A 7 11.25 -0.20 0.21
CA LEU A 7 10.35 -1.35 0.37
C LEU A 7 11.10 -2.54 0.98
N ALA A 8 12.30 -2.83 0.47
CA ALA A 8 13.15 -3.94 0.90
C ALA A 8 13.61 -3.84 2.37
N ARG A 9 13.60 -2.65 2.97
CA ARG A 9 13.92 -2.45 4.39
C ARG A 9 12.82 -2.96 5.31
N PHE A 10 11.57 -2.99 4.86
CA PHE A 10 10.41 -3.36 5.68
C PHE A 10 9.93 -4.79 5.43
N ALA A 11 10.02 -5.26 4.18
CA ALA A 11 9.68 -6.63 3.80
C ALA A 11 10.49 -7.04 2.56
N THR A 12 10.58 -8.34 2.30
CA THR A 12 11.02 -8.82 0.99
C THR A 12 9.99 -8.35 -0.07
N PRO A 13 10.38 -7.54 -1.07
CA PRO A 13 9.47 -7.14 -2.14
C PRO A 13 9.35 -8.26 -3.17
N HIS A 14 8.15 -8.44 -3.70
CA HIS A 14 7.81 -9.44 -4.68
C HIS A 14 7.29 -8.76 -5.95
N ARG A 15 7.42 -9.41 -7.09
CA ARG A 15 6.88 -8.90 -8.36
C ARG A 15 5.71 -9.76 -8.80
N CYS A 16 4.52 -9.17 -8.83
CA CYS A 16 3.29 -9.83 -9.25
C CYS A 16 2.25 -8.80 -9.69
N PHE A 17 1.36 -9.20 -10.61
CA PHE A 17 0.27 -8.36 -11.12
C PHE A 17 0.75 -6.99 -11.66
N ASP A 18 1.91 -6.92 -12.32
CA ASP A 18 2.55 -5.67 -12.79
C ASP A 18 2.89 -4.66 -11.68
N HIS A 19 3.00 -5.14 -10.44
CA HIS A 19 3.38 -4.37 -9.26
C HIS A 19 4.60 -4.99 -8.56
N VAL A 20 5.34 -4.14 -7.86
CA VAL A 20 6.19 -4.54 -6.75
C VAL A 20 5.34 -4.48 -5.47
N VAL A 21 5.14 -5.64 -4.86
CA VAL A 21 4.31 -5.83 -3.67
C VAL A 21 5.20 -6.09 -2.46
N ALA A 22 4.99 -5.35 -1.39
CA ALA A 22 5.60 -5.57 -0.08
C ALA A 22 4.49 -5.77 0.96
N ALA A 23 4.57 -6.87 1.71
CA ALA A 23 3.62 -7.18 2.77
C ALA A 23 4.32 -7.18 4.12
N ILE A 24 3.76 -6.44 5.08
CA ILE A 24 4.15 -6.46 6.49
C ILE A 24 2.91 -6.75 7.34
N PRO A 25 3.03 -7.08 8.64
CA PRO A 25 1.87 -7.33 9.47
C PRO A 25 0.85 -6.18 9.41
N GLY A 26 -0.39 -6.51 8.99
CA GLY A 26 -1.50 -5.57 8.88
C GLY A 26 -1.43 -4.60 7.70
N MET A 27 -0.49 -4.75 6.75
CA MET A 27 -0.37 -3.85 5.62
C MET A 27 0.22 -4.52 4.37
N VAL A 28 -0.39 -4.24 3.21
CA VAL A 28 0.12 -4.60 1.89
C VAL A 28 0.27 -3.33 1.06
N VAL A 29 1.46 -3.11 0.51
CA VAL A 29 1.75 -2.01 -0.41
C VAL A 29 2.04 -2.59 -1.78
N ALA A 30 1.31 -2.13 -2.79
CA ALA A 30 1.51 -2.47 -4.18
C ALA A 30 1.86 -1.22 -4.96
N VAL A 31 3.05 -1.21 -5.55
CA VAL A 31 3.55 -0.08 -6.34
C VAL A 31 3.68 -0.54 -7.79
N PRO A 32 3.11 0.17 -8.78
CA PRO A 32 3.28 -0.20 -10.18
C PRO A 32 4.77 -0.33 -10.54
N GLU A 33 5.15 -1.36 -11.29
CA GLU A 33 6.57 -1.61 -11.64
C GLU A 33 7.23 -0.40 -12.28
N ILE A 34 6.47 0.35 -13.11
CA ILE A 34 6.94 1.55 -13.81
C ILE A 34 7.33 2.69 -12.84
N MET A 35 6.79 2.67 -11.62
CA MET A 35 7.03 3.68 -10.61
C MET A 35 8.20 3.32 -9.69
N ILE A 36 8.80 2.13 -9.83
CA ILE A 36 9.89 1.67 -8.98
C ILE A 36 11.25 2.12 -9.53
N SER A 37 12.07 2.70 -8.66
CA SER A 37 13.49 2.96 -8.91
C SER A 37 14.34 1.86 -8.29
N GLY A 38 15.01 1.05 -9.12
CA GLY A 38 15.88 -0.05 -8.68
C GLY A 38 15.93 -1.23 -9.66
N CYS A 39 16.70 -2.26 -9.31
CA CYS A 39 16.80 -3.48 -10.12
C CYS A 39 15.71 -4.49 -9.73
N LEU A 40 14.79 -4.78 -10.65
CA LEU A 40 13.69 -5.72 -10.44
C LEU A 40 14.05 -7.20 -10.76
N LYS A 41 15.21 -7.45 -11.38
CA LYS A 41 15.57 -8.74 -11.97
C LYS A 41 15.52 -9.92 -10.99
N ASN A 42 15.81 -9.67 -9.71
CA ASN A 42 15.96 -10.71 -8.69
C ASN A 42 14.78 -10.75 -7.70
N LEU A 43 13.69 -10.03 -7.97
CA LEU A 43 12.52 -10.10 -7.11
C LEU A 43 11.78 -11.43 -7.32
N PRO A 44 11.29 -12.09 -6.25
CA PRO A 44 10.46 -13.29 -6.37
C PRO A 44 9.22 -13.04 -7.22
N LEU A 45 8.90 -13.99 -8.11
CA LEU A 45 7.75 -13.93 -9.03
C LEU A 45 6.52 -14.65 -8.44
N VAL A 46 6.24 -14.40 -7.16
CA VAL A 46 5.13 -14.99 -6.41
C VAL A 46 4.49 -13.90 -5.55
N CYS A 47 3.21 -14.01 -5.22
CA CYS A 47 2.58 -13.03 -4.34
C CYS A 47 2.98 -13.29 -2.85
N PRO A 48 3.31 -12.25 -2.06
CA PRO A 48 3.67 -12.42 -0.66
C PRO A 48 2.45 -12.61 0.27
N VAL A 49 1.24 -12.49 -0.27
CA VAL A 49 -0.05 -12.71 0.41
C VAL A 49 -0.93 -13.63 -0.45
N PRO A 50 -2.04 -14.19 0.08
CA PRO A 50 -3.02 -14.90 -0.74
C PRO A 50 -3.47 -14.04 -1.92
N TRP A 51 -3.58 -14.66 -3.10
CA TRP A 51 -3.83 -13.91 -4.35
C TRP A 51 -5.15 -13.12 -4.33
N HIS A 52 -6.16 -13.61 -3.61
CA HIS A 52 -7.43 -12.91 -3.42
C HIS A 52 -7.27 -11.59 -2.64
N GLU A 53 -6.35 -11.56 -1.67
CA GLU A 53 -6.12 -10.38 -0.82
C GLU A 53 -5.52 -9.23 -1.65
N ILE A 54 -4.47 -9.52 -2.41
CA ILE A 54 -3.87 -8.50 -3.29
C ILE A 54 -4.84 -8.09 -4.40
N TRP A 55 -5.63 -9.02 -4.95
CA TRP A 55 -6.60 -8.69 -5.98
C TRP A 55 -7.66 -7.72 -5.45
N SER A 56 -8.22 -7.98 -4.27
CA SER A 56 -9.14 -7.06 -3.59
C SER A 56 -8.54 -5.66 -3.38
N VAL A 57 -7.25 -5.57 -3.01
CA VAL A 57 -6.55 -4.28 -2.84
C VAL A 57 -6.37 -3.52 -4.16
N LEU A 58 -6.09 -4.23 -5.26
CA LEU A 58 -5.85 -3.61 -6.57
C LEU A 58 -7.15 -3.19 -7.28
N ASP A 59 -8.19 -4.00 -7.15
CA ASP A 59 -9.44 -3.91 -7.92
C ASP A 59 -10.45 -2.93 -7.31
N VAL A 60 -10.44 -2.74 -5.99
CA VAL A 60 -11.42 -1.87 -5.33
C VAL A 60 -11.33 -0.42 -5.83
N GLU A 61 -12.48 0.13 -6.21
CA GLU A 61 -12.60 1.54 -6.58
C GLU A 61 -12.53 2.39 -5.30
N THR A 62 -11.66 3.41 -5.32
CA THR A 62 -11.46 4.32 -4.19
C THR A 62 -11.92 5.70 -4.59
N ASP A 63 -12.89 6.26 -3.87
CA ASP A 63 -13.54 7.52 -4.18
C ASP A 63 -13.66 8.48 -2.97
N ILE A 64 -13.36 8.00 -1.77
CA ILE A 64 -13.45 8.80 -0.54
C ILE A 64 -12.10 9.48 -0.25
N PRO A 65 -12.00 10.82 -0.27
CA PRO A 65 -10.77 11.52 0.10
C PRO A 65 -10.32 11.15 1.51
N ALA A 66 -9.03 10.83 1.66
CA ALA A 66 -8.45 10.46 2.94
C ALA A 66 -7.00 10.94 3.09
N GLY A 67 -6.55 10.99 4.34
CA GLY A 67 -5.18 11.32 4.72
C GLY A 67 -4.84 10.65 6.04
N PHE A 68 -3.55 10.47 6.31
CA PHE A 68 -3.09 9.99 7.61
C PHE A 68 -2.97 11.17 8.57
N ASP A 69 -3.49 11.00 9.78
CA ASP A 69 -3.29 11.96 10.87
C ASP A 69 -1.90 11.73 11.49
N ALA A 70 -1.01 12.71 11.30
CA ALA A 70 0.36 12.65 11.80
C ALA A 70 0.45 12.57 13.34
N ASP A 71 -0.60 13.01 14.05
CA ASP A 71 -0.62 13.05 15.52
C ASP A 71 -1.06 11.72 16.16
N LEU A 72 -1.64 10.80 15.39
CA LEU A 72 -2.17 9.53 15.91
C LEU A 72 -1.19 8.36 15.70
N PHE A 73 -0.86 8.05 14.45
CA PHE A 73 0.16 7.07 14.07
C PHE A 73 0.23 6.98 12.54
N VAL A 74 1.44 7.05 11.97
CA VAL A 74 1.68 6.79 10.54
C VAL A 74 2.64 5.62 10.39
N PRO A 75 2.29 4.57 9.62
CA PRO A 75 3.20 3.45 9.40
C PRO A 75 4.57 3.93 8.89
N PRO A 76 5.70 3.48 9.48
CA PRO A 76 7.04 3.94 9.12
C PRO A 76 7.42 3.75 7.65
N LEU A 77 6.80 2.76 6.98
CA LEU A 77 6.95 2.56 5.54
C LEU A 77 6.42 3.77 4.76
N LEU A 78 5.24 4.30 5.11
CA LEU A 78 4.64 5.45 4.41
C LEU A 78 5.46 6.72 4.62
N LEU A 79 6.01 6.91 5.83
CA LEU A 79 6.97 7.98 6.13
C LEU A 79 8.23 7.83 5.27
N SER A 80 8.79 6.63 5.19
CA SER A 80 10.01 6.38 4.41
C SER A 80 9.79 6.53 2.90
N LEU A 81 8.60 6.19 2.40
CA LEU A 81 8.21 6.40 1.01
C LEU A 81 7.91 7.88 0.70
N GLY A 82 7.85 8.76 1.71
CA GLY A 82 7.54 10.17 1.54
C GLY A 82 6.09 10.43 1.10
N ILE A 83 5.16 9.55 1.50
CA ILE A 83 3.74 9.64 1.10
C ILE A 83 2.78 9.92 2.26
N ALA A 84 3.29 9.99 3.49
CA ALA A 84 2.48 10.26 4.68
C ALA A 84 1.63 11.53 4.57
N GLU A 85 2.17 12.60 3.99
CA GLU A 85 1.52 13.92 3.87
C GLU A 85 0.69 14.08 2.59
N ARG A 86 0.63 13.05 1.74
CA ARG A 86 -0.13 13.12 0.48
C ARG A 86 -1.62 12.89 0.74
N SER A 87 -2.45 13.44 -0.15
CA SER A 87 -3.86 13.08 -0.22
C SER A 87 -4.04 11.75 -0.93
N PHE A 88 -4.88 10.90 -0.34
CA PHE A 88 -5.27 9.60 -0.87
C PHE A 88 -6.75 9.62 -1.24
N LEU A 89 -7.15 8.68 -2.09
CA LEU A 89 -8.53 8.20 -2.10
C LEU A 89 -8.58 6.89 -1.33
N SER A 90 -9.72 6.59 -0.74
CA SER A 90 -9.90 5.40 0.08
C SER A 90 -11.22 4.71 -0.22
N ALA A 91 -11.26 3.42 0.13
CA ALA A 91 -12.47 2.62 0.18
C ALA A 91 -12.34 1.58 1.30
N PRO A 92 -13.44 1.28 2.01
CA PRO A 92 -13.44 0.19 2.96
C PRO A 92 -13.26 -1.15 2.24
N LEU A 93 -12.58 -2.09 2.90
CA LEU A 93 -12.44 -3.48 2.46
C LEU A 93 -12.89 -4.41 3.60
N PRO A 94 -14.22 -4.54 3.81
CA PRO A 94 -14.78 -5.14 5.02
C PRO A 94 -14.40 -6.61 5.22
N GLU A 95 -14.20 -7.37 4.15
CA GLU A 95 -13.89 -8.79 4.22
C GLU A 95 -12.51 -9.08 4.85
N TYR A 96 -11.62 -8.07 4.88
CA TYR A 96 -10.32 -8.13 5.55
C TYR A 96 -10.23 -7.22 6.80
N ALA A 97 -11.36 -6.63 7.23
CA ALA A 97 -11.38 -5.58 8.26
C ALA A 97 -10.32 -4.49 7.98
N ALA A 98 -10.23 -4.07 6.73
CA ALA A 98 -9.19 -3.18 6.23
C ALA A 98 -9.77 -1.96 5.51
N THR A 99 -8.90 -1.00 5.22
CA THR A 99 -9.15 0.14 4.34
C THR A 99 -8.10 0.12 3.23
N VAL A 100 -8.54 0.32 1.99
CA VAL A 100 -7.64 0.52 0.86
C VAL A 100 -7.47 2.00 0.62
N PHE A 101 -6.23 2.41 0.42
CA PHE A 101 -5.82 3.74 0.00
C PHE A 101 -5.19 3.67 -1.39
N SER A 102 -5.46 4.65 -2.23
CA SER A 102 -4.84 4.80 -3.54
C SER A 102 -4.25 6.19 -3.72
N LEU A 103 -3.16 6.25 -4.49
CA LEU A 103 -2.58 7.50 -4.96
C LEU A 103 -2.79 7.65 -6.47
N PRO A 104 -2.80 8.89 -7.00
CA PRO A 104 -2.94 9.15 -8.44
C PRO A 104 -1.86 8.50 -9.32
N ASP A 105 -0.72 8.12 -8.74
CA ASP A 105 0.37 7.43 -9.45
C ASP A 105 0.20 5.90 -9.52
N GLY A 106 -0.93 5.38 -9.02
CA GLY A 106 -1.28 3.96 -9.09
C GLY A 106 -0.78 3.14 -7.91
N LEU A 107 -0.06 3.72 -6.94
CA LEU A 107 0.24 3.02 -5.69
C LEU A 107 -1.07 2.66 -4.96
N ARG A 108 -1.18 1.41 -4.52
CA ARG A 108 -2.27 0.88 -3.71
C ARG A 108 -1.74 0.42 -2.37
N LEU A 109 -2.49 0.69 -1.32
CA LEU A 109 -2.17 0.36 0.07
C LEU A 109 -3.40 -0.26 0.70
N GLY A 110 -3.35 -1.54 1.05
CA GLY A 110 -4.32 -2.16 1.97
C GLY A 110 -3.75 -2.10 3.38
N ILE A 111 -4.52 -1.58 4.34
CA ILE A 111 -4.11 -1.51 5.75
C ILE A 111 -5.25 -1.95 6.66
N SER A 112 -4.95 -2.78 7.66
CA SER A 112 -5.92 -3.19 8.68
C SER A 112 -6.49 -1.96 9.40
N ASN A 113 -7.78 -1.99 9.70
CA ASN A 113 -8.47 -0.93 10.42
C ASN A 113 -7.95 -0.74 11.84
N ASP A 114 -7.25 -1.73 12.41
CA ASP A 114 -6.56 -1.59 13.70
C ASP A 114 -5.51 -0.47 13.69
N TYR A 115 -4.99 -0.13 12.50
CA TYR A 115 -4.02 0.95 12.29
C TYR A 115 -4.66 2.26 11.78
N VAL A 116 -5.97 2.29 11.53
CA VAL A 116 -6.69 3.47 11.02
C VAL A 116 -7.47 4.13 12.16
N HIS A 117 -6.92 5.21 12.70
CA HIS A 117 -7.48 5.82 13.93
C HIS A 117 -8.58 6.87 13.71
N LYS A 118 -8.94 7.22 12.47
CA LYS A 118 -10.22 7.87 12.07
C LYS A 118 -10.22 8.16 10.56
N VAL A 119 -11.26 7.73 9.85
CA VAL A 119 -11.61 8.29 8.54
C VAL A 119 -12.51 9.49 8.82
N VAL A 120 -12.11 10.70 8.41
CA VAL A 120 -12.97 11.87 8.52
C VAL A 120 -14.14 11.67 7.55
N GLN A 121 -15.28 11.23 8.05
CA GLN A 121 -16.54 11.25 7.31
C GLN A 121 -16.98 12.72 7.24
N SER A 122 -17.00 13.29 6.04
CA SER A 122 -17.67 14.56 5.73
C SER A 122 -19.18 14.41 5.79
#